data_AF-A0A233HEL3-F1
#
_entry.id   AF-A0A233HEL3-F1
#
_cell.length_a   1.000
_cell.length_b   1.000
_cell.length_c   1.000
_cell.angle_alpha   90.00
_cell.angle_beta   90.00
_cell.angle_gamma   90.00
#
_symmetry.space_group_name_H-M   'P 1'
#
loop_
_entity.id
_entity.type
_entity.pdbx_description
1 polymer ?
#
loop_
_entity_poly.entity_id
_entity_poly.type
_entity_poly.pdbx_seq_one_letter_code
_entity_poly.pdbx_strand_id
1 'polypeptide(L)'
;MLFYLKLSAFSPLKVHRLERQMQVHTLDKASIINELQFGSGLSHAVQQGRRADFALILSMFSNDVRDNTPVERIENPPTSDELLRKRFELTDPQALRSDQSSYVVSAKQAELFHHGGLASAKLSHYLTPEVLAYLPEDTHDLPEEVYLNLSGHERRHLASPSNVELLVADLSVQLTVAHRRDQIRTQV
;
A
#
# COMPACT_ATOMS: atom_id res chain seq x y z
N MET A 1 -2.17 55.25 12.97
CA MET A 1 -2.38 55.19 11.51
C MET A 1 -1.91 53.81 11.05
N LEU A 2 -2.72 52.77 11.32
CA LEU A 2 -3.56 52.07 10.33
C LEU A 2 -2.71 51.58 9.15
N PHE A 3 -2.45 50.28 8.96
CA PHE A 3 -3.45 49.28 8.56
C PHE A 3 -3.10 47.86 9.07
N TYR A 4 -3.91 47.37 10.01
CA TYR A 4 -4.22 45.95 10.21
C TYR A 4 -5.55 45.71 9.46
N LEU A 5 -5.51 45.03 8.31
CA LEU A 5 -6.65 44.45 7.57
C LEU A 5 -6.02 43.73 6.36
N LYS A 6 -6.14 42.42 6.15
CA LYS A 6 -7.39 41.70 5.96
C LYS A 6 -7.11 40.19 6.00
N LEU A 7 -7.24 39.62 7.20
CA LEU A 7 -7.49 38.19 7.40
C LEU A 7 -8.97 37.98 7.07
N SER A 8 -9.32 37.43 5.90
CA SER A 8 -10.63 36.83 5.60
C SER A 8 -10.78 36.49 4.11
N ALA A 9 -10.18 35.39 3.68
CA ALA A 9 -10.66 34.59 2.55
C ALA A 9 -10.14 33.15 2.69
N PHE A 10 -10.30 32.55 3.89
CA PHE A 10 -10.10 31.12 4.06
C PHE A 10 -11.25 30.42 3.33
N SER A 11 -10.90 29.85 2.19
CA SER A 11 -11.83 29.33 1.20
C SER A 11 -12.57 28.10 1.77
N PRO A 12 -13.91 28.02 1.68
CA PRO A 12 -14.68 26.86 2.16
C PRO A 12 -14.35 25.57 1.37
N LEU A 13 -13.67 25.67 0.22
CA LEU A 13 -13.22 24.53 -0.58
C LEU A 13 -12.16 23.66 0.11
N LYS A 14 -11.38 24.20 1.06
CA LYS A 14 -10.36 23.41 1.79
C LYS A 14 -10.99 22.55 2.88
N VAL A 15 -12.02 23.08 3.55
CA VAL A 15 -12.76 22.37 4.60
C VAL A 15 -13.58 21.22 4.00
N HIS A 16 -14.26 21.45 2.87
CA HIS A 16 -14.97 20.38 2.17
C HIS A 16 -14.04 19.28 1.60
N ARG A 17 -12.78 19.61 1.27
CA ARG A 17 -11.80 18.61 0.84
C ARG A 17 -11.31 17.76 2.02
N LEU A 18 -11.08 18.38 3.17
CA LEU A 18 -10.65 17.70 4.39
C LEU A 18 -11.76 16.82 5.00
N GLU A 19 -13.03 17.25 4.96
CA GLU A 19 -14.14 16.40 5.41
C GLU A 19 -14.37 15.20 4.50
N ARG A 20 -14.23 15.38 3.17
CA ARG A 20 -14.29 14.26 2.22
C ARG A 20 -13.10 13.30 2.44
N GLN A 21 -11.92 13.81 2.76
CA GLN A 21 -10.75 13.00 3.10
C GLN A 21 -10.93 12.22 4.42
N MET A 22 -11.49 12.83 5.47
CA MET A 22 -11.80 12.13 6.73
C MET A 22 -12.84 11.02 6.55
N GLN A 23 -13.85 11.23 5.70
CA GLN A 23 -14.90 10.25 5.48
C GLN A 23 -14.41 9.04 4.66
N VAL A 24 -13.49 9.27 3.71
CA VAL A 24 -12.79 8.19 2.98
C VAL A 24 -11.93 7.37 3.94
N HIS A 25 -11.24 8.00 4.90
CA HIS A 25 -10.44 7.30 5.91
C HIS A 25 -11.27 6.42 6.88
N THR A 26 -12.53 6.76 7.15
CA THR A 26 -13.41 5.90 7.96
C THR A 26 -13.91 4.66 7.23
N LEU A 27 -14.03 4.70 5.91
CA LEU A 27 -14.43 3.53 5.10
C LEU A 27 -13.25 2.61 4.81
N ASP A 28 -12.02 3.13 4.71
CA ASP A 28 -10.81 2.31 4.62
C ASP A 28 -10.63 1.41 5.86
N LYS A 29 -11.10 1.88 7.03
CA LYS A 29 -11.12 1.14 8.30
C LYS A 29 -12.32 0.21 8.48
N ALA A 30 -13.34 0.32 7.63
CA ALA A 30 -14.36 -0.72 7.59
C ALA A 30 -13.62 -1.98 7.12
N SER A 31 -13.47 -2.92 8.04
CA SER A 31 -13.02 -4.27 7.78
C SER A 31 -14.02 -4.85 6.77
N ILE A 32 -13.75 -4.64 5.49
CA ILE A 32 -14.53 -5.16 4.38
C ILE A 32 -13.65 -6.23 3.76
N ILE A 33 -13.98 -7.38 4.26
CA ILE A 33 -13.22 -8.60 4.37
C ILE A 33 -14.00 -9.49 3.44
N ASN A 34 -13.37 -9.83 2.32
CA ASN A 34 -13.59 -11.04 1.54
C ASN A 34 -14.89 -11.81 1.86
N GLU A 35 -15.71 -12.13 0.86
CA GLU A 35 -16.95 -12.94 0.93
C GLU A 35 -16.93 -14.08 1.97
N LEU A 36 -15.78 -14.72 2.18
CA LEU A 36 -15.51 -15.70 3.24
C LEU A 36 -15.88 -15.26 4.67
N GLN A 37 -15.84 -13.97 4.99
CA GLN A 37 -16.14 -13.44 6.33
C GLN A 37 -17.61 -13.05 6.52
N PHE A 38 -18.36 -12.87 5.42
CA PHE A 38 -19.81 -12.62 5.48
C PHE A 38 -20.65 -13.91 5.58
N GLY A 39 -20.04 -15.09 5.42
CA GLY A 39 -20.70 -16.38 5.59
C GLY A 39 -22.02 -16.47 4.83
N SER A 40 -23.12 -16.82 5.54
CA SER A 40 -24.47 -16.96 4.96
C SER A 40 -25.21 -15.64 4.73
N GLY A 41 -24.60 -14.47 5.01
CA GLY A 41 -25.26 -13.17 4.92
C GLY A 41 -25.72 -12.81 3.50
N LEU A 42 -24.92 -13.18 2.48
CA LEU A 42 -25.29 -13.02 1.08
C LEU A 42 -26.47 -13.92 0.70
N SER A 43 -26.39 -15.22 1.04
CA SER A 43 -27.45 -16.19 0.79
C SER A 43 -28.77 -15.79 1.45
N HIS A 44 -28.71 -15.30 2.69
CA HIS A 44 -29.87 -14.88 3.46
C HIS A 44 -30.50 -13.57 2.93
N ALA A 45 -29.69 -12.64 2.41
CA ALA A 45 -30.20 -11.44 1.73
C ALA A 45 -30.93 -11.79 0.41
N VAL A 46 -30.42 -12.77 -0.34
CA VAL A 46 -31.08 -13.30 -1.55
C VAL A 46 -32.37 -14.03 -1.20
N GLN A 47 -32.34 -14.93 -0.21
CA GLN A 47 -33.48 -15.75 0.21
C GLN A 47 -34.63 -14.91 0.75
N GLN A 48 -34.33 -13.76 1.37
CA GLN A 48 -35.32 -12.84 1.93
C GLN A 48 -35.67 -11.66 1.02
N GLY A 49 -35.17 -11.64 -0.21
CA GLY A 49 -35.50 -10.61 -1.21
C GLY A 49 -35.00 -9.19 -0.88
N ARG A 50 -34.05 -9.05 0.05
CA ARG A 50 -33.47 -7.74 0.43
C ARG A 50 -32.43 -7.29 -0.60
N ARG A 51 -32.93 -6.82 -1.75
CA ARG A 51 -32.10 -6.41 -2.89
C ARG A 51 -31.16 -5.24 -2.57
N ALA A 52 -31.54 -4.34 -1.65
CA ALA A 52 -30.71 -3.23 -1.22
C ALA A 52 -29.47 -3.70 -0.46
N ASP A 53 -29.66 -4.57 0.54
CA ASP A 53 -28.56 -5.16 1.32
C ASP A 53 -27.66 -6.03 0.44
N PHE A 54 -28.25 -6.80 -0.47
CA PHE A 54 -27.48 -7.58 -1.45
C PHE A 54 -26.61 -6.69 -2.34
N ALA A 55 -27.17 -5.62 -2.90
CA ALA A 55 -26.42 -4.69 -3.76
C ALA A 55 -25.30 -3.97 -3.00
N LEU A 56 -25.53 -3.67 -1.71
CA LEU A 56 -24.51 -3.07 -0.84
C LEU A 56 -23.39 -4.06 -0.50
N ILE A 57 -23.72 -5.30 -0.11
CA ILE A 57 -22.72 -6.33 0.18
C ILE A 57 -21.89 -6.64 -1.09
N LEU A 58 -22.54 -6.71 -2.24
CA LEU A 58 -21.86 -6.94 -3.53
C LEU A 58 -20.93 -5.78 -3.93
N SER A 59 -21.33 -4.53 -3.68
CA SER A 59 -20.48 -3.36 -4.00
C SER A 59 -19.28 -3.21 -3.05
N MET A 60 -19.31 -3.91 -1.92
CA MET A 60 -18.23 -3.98 -0.94
C MET A 60 -17.20 -5.07 -1.29
N PHE A 61 -17.47 -5.96 -2.25
CA PHE A 61 -16.50 -6.96 -2.67
C PHE A 61 -15.37 -6.37 -3.52
N SER A 62 -14.16 -6.90 -3.31
CA SER A 62 -13.00 -6.58 -4.14
C SER A 62 -13.28 -7.04 -5.57
N ASN A 63 -13.11 -6.16 -6.55
CA ASN A 63 -13.17 -6.53 -7.97
C ASN A 63 -11.88 -7.24 -8.42
N ASP A 64 -10.86 -7.34 -7.57
CA ASP A 64 -9.57 -7.91 -7.93
C ASP A 64 -9.58 -9.43 -7.80
N VAL A 65 -9.59 -10.12 -8.94
CA VAL A 65 -9.53 -11.59 -9.03
C VAL A 65 -8.21 -12.17 -8.47
N ARG A 66 -7.16 -11.34 -8.31
CA ARG A 66 -5.86 -11.75 -7.78
C ARG A 66 -5.91 -12.08 -6.30
N ASP A 67 -6.87 -11.55 -5.55
CA ASP A 67 -7.04 -11.85 -4.11
C ASP A 67 -7.30 -13.35 -3.84
N ASN A 68 -7.76 -14.09 -4.85
CA ASN A 68 -8.05 -15.52 -4.77
C ASN A 68 -7.12 -16.39 -5.63
N THR A 69 -6.14 -15.79 -6.32
CA THR A 69 -5.27 -16.52 -7.25
C THR A 69 -4.01 -17.01 -6.52
N PRO A 70 -3.72 -18.32 -6.51
CA PRO A 70 -2.47 -18.83 -5.95
C PRO A 70 -1.29 -18.31 -6.77
N VAL A 71 -0.29 -17.73 -6.09
CA VAL A 71 0.94 -17.27 -6.74
C VAL A 71 2.01 -18.34 -6.56
N GLU A 72 2.56 -18.87 -7.66
CA GLU A 72 3.67 -19.82 -7.60
C GLU A 72 4.96 -19.10 -7.15
N ARG A 73 5.68 -19.69 -6.19
CA ARG A 73 6.94 -19.12 -5.71
C ARG A 73 8.03 -19.37 -6.75
N ILE A 74 8.48 -18.30 -7.40
CA ILE A 74 9.66 -18.36 -8.27
C ILE A 74 10.90 -18.46 -7.37
N GLU A 75 11.64 -19.55 -7.50
CA GLU A 75 12.95 -19.69 -6.87
C GLU A 75 13.95 -18.77 -7.58
N ASN A 76 14.39 -17.72 -6.87
CA ASN A 76 15.42 -16.84 -7.40
C ASN A 76 16.76 -17.58 -7.44
N PRO A 77 17.58 -17.37 -8.48
CA PRO A 77 18.87 -18.04 -8.62
C PRO A 77 19.81 -17.69 -7.45
N PRO A 78 20.79 -18.57 -7.15
CA PRO A 78 21.70 -18.42 -6.01
C PRO A 78 22.65 -17.21 -6.15
N THR A 79 22.78 -16.62 -7.34
CA THR A 79 23.64 -15.47 -7.59
C THR A 79 22.93 -14.17 -7.22
N SER A 80 22.80 -13.91 -5.92
CA SER A 80 22.31 -12.63 -5.41
C SER A 80 23.31 -11.50 -5.70
N ASP A 81 22.80 -10.29 -5.97
CA ASP A 81 23.59 -9.06 -6.15
C ASP A 81 24.60 -8.86 -5.00
N GLU A 82 24.20 -9.19 -3.77
CA GLU A 82 25.05 -9.11 -2.58
C GLU A 82 26.34 -9.95 -2.71
N LEU A 83 26.27 -11.14 -3.33
CA LEU A 83 27.44 -12.00 -3.52
C LEU A 83 28.40 -11.40 -4.55
N LEU A 84 27.86 -10.81 -5.62
CA LEU A 84 28.66 -10.15 -6.64
C LEU A 84 29.37 -8.93 -6.07
N ARG A 85 28.67 -8.11 -5.28
CA ARG A 85 29.23 -6.88 -4.69
C ARG A 85 30.31 -7.18 -3.65
N LYS A 86 30.13 -8.23 -2.84
CA LYS A 86 31.19 -8.74 -1.95
C LYS A 86 32.41 -9.21 -2.74
N ARG A 87 32.22 -9.92 -3.85
CA ARG A 87 33.32 -10.41 -4.69
C ARG A 87 34.13 -9.28 -5.34
N PHE A 88 33.48 -8.17 -5.67
CA PHE A 88 34.11 -7.01 -6.30
C PHE A 88 34.48 -5.90 -5.30
N GLU A 89 34.32 -6.13 -4.00
CA GLU A 89 34.58 -5.15 -2.93
C GLU A 89 33.90 -3.79 -3.19
N LEU A 90 32.67 -3.83 -3.73
CA LEU A 90 31.90 -2.64 -4.01
C LEU A 90 31.32 -2.06 -2.72
N THR A 91 31.29 -0.73 -2.63
CA THR A 91 30.61 0.01 -1.56
C THR A 91 29.14 -0.36 -1.47
N ASP A 92 28.50 -0.07 -0.34
CA ASP A 92 27.06 -0.25 -0.11
C ASP A 92 26.19 0.36 -1.21
N PRO A 93 24.98 -0.19 -1.46
CA PRO A 93 24.07 0.37 -2.45
C PRO A 93 23.71 1.80 -2.06
N GLN A 94 23.73 2.68 -3.05
CA GLN A 94 23.08 3.97 -2.90
C GLN A 94 21.60 3.73 -2.58
N ALA A 95 21.14 4.30 -1.47
CA ALA A 95 19.76 4.15 -1.04
C ALA A 95 18.81 4.78 -2.06
N LEU A 96 17.77 4.05 -2.43
CA LEU A 96 16.77 4.52 -3.38
C LEU A 96 15.81 5.53 -2.74
N ARG A 97 15.50 5.33 -1.45
CA ARG A 97 14.48 6.07 -0.69
C ARG A 97 15.14 6.98 0.35
N SER A 98 14.62 8.21 0.45
CA SER A 98 14.94 9.14 1.52
C SER A 98 14.48 8.63 2.89
N ASP A 99 15.33 8.84 3.89
CA ASP A 99 14.99 8.79 5.30
C ASP A 99 15.25 10.16 5.95
N GLN A 100 15.01 10.27 7.26
CA GLN A 100 15.26 11.51 7.99
C GLN A 100 16.75 11.91 7.99
N SER A 101 17.68 10.95 7.87
CA SER A 101 19.12 11.23 7.82
C SER A 101 19.57 11.76 6.45
N SER A 102 18.85 11.41 5.38
CA SER A 102 19.15 11.78 4.00
C SER A 102 19.14 13.30 3.79
N TYR A 103 18.24 14.02 4.45
CA TYR A 103 18.17 15.48 4.38
C TYR A 103 19.44 16.17 4.87
N VAL A 104 20.08 15.62 5.91
CA VAL A 104 21.34 16.16 6.45
C VAL A 104 22.48 15.98 5.45
N VAL A 105 22.53 14.82 4.79
CA VAL A 105 23.54 14.54 3.75
C VAL A 105 23.38 15.50 2.57
N SER A 106 22.15 15.69 2.11
CA SER A 106 21.82 16.62 1.02
C SER A 106 22.18 18.08 1.35
N ALA A 107 21.82 18.53 2.56
CA ALA A 107 22.15 19.87 3.02
C ALA A 107 23.67 20.11 3.04
N LYS A 108 24.44 19.13 3.52
CA LYS A 108 25.91 19.19 3.52
C LYS A 108 26.48 19.20 2.10
N GLN A 109 25.94 18.40 1.18
CA GLN A 109 26.40 18.39 -0.22
C GLN A 109 26.08 19.71 -0.92
N ALA A 110 24.93 20.32 -0.65
CA ALA A 110 24.57 21.65 -1.13
C ALA A 110 25.47 22.75 -0.55
N GLU A 111 25.78 22.70 0.75
CA GLU A 111 26.75 23.61 1.39
C GLU A 111 28.13 23.50 0.73
N LEU A 112 28.62 22.28 0.52
CA LEU A 112 29.90 22.03 -0.15
C LEU A 112 29.88 22.48 -1.62
N PHE A 113 28.74 22.40 -2.30
CA PHE A 113 28.58 22.96 -3.63
C PHE A 113 28.69 24.50 -3.62
N HIS A 114 28.06 25.16 -2.65
CA HIS A 114 28.12 26.62 -2.52
C HIS A 114 29.52 27.14 -2.18
N HIS A 115 30.26 26.44 -1.31
CA HIS A 115 31.58 26.89 -0.87
C HIS A 115 32.76 26.36 -1.70
N GLY A 116 32.68 25.11 -2.18
CA GLY A 116 33.77 24.40 -2.86
C GLY A 116 33.44 24.01 -4.31
N GLY A 117 32.28 24.42 -4.82
CA GLY A 117 31.85 24.12 -6.18
C GLY A 117 31.56 22.64 -6.44
N LEU A 118 31.47 22.29 -7.73
CA LEU A 118 31.06 20.95 -8.16
C LEU A 118 32.02 19.84 -7.75
N ALA A 119 33.33 20.11 -7.69
CA ALA A 119 34.33 19.10 -7.34
C ALA A 119 34.18 18.64 -5.88
N SER A 120 33.95 19.59 -4.97
CA SER A 120 33.74 19.32 -3.54
C SER A 120 32.44 18.53 -3.31
N ALA A 121 31.36 18.95 -3.97
CA ALA A 121 30.07 18.24 -3.89
C ALA A 121 30.17 16.80 -4.42
N LYS A 122 30.82 16.58 -5.57
CA LYS A 122 31.02 15.24 -6.14
C LYS A 122 31.85 14.34 -5.24
N LEU A 123 32.94 14.85 -4.66
CA LEU A 123 33.76 14.07 -3.74
C LEU A 123 32.94 13.64 -2.51
N SER A 124 32.17 14.58 -1.92
CA SER A 124 31.26 14.28 -0.81
C SER A 124 30.22 13.22 -1.18
N HIS A 125 29.66 13.31 -2.38
CA HIS A 125 28.71 12.32 -2.90
C HIS A 125 29.33 10.93 -3.11
N TYR A 126 30.57 10.86 -3.61
CA TYR A 126 31.25 9.56 -3.79
C TYR A 126 31.64 8.89 -2.46
N LEU A 127 31.86 9.68 -1.40
CA LEU A 127 32.14 9.15 -0.06
C LEU A 127 30.87 8.73 0.67
N THR A 128 29.83 9.57 0.59
CA THR A 128 28.53 9.35 1.21
C THR A 128 27.44 9.67 0.19
N PRO A 129 26.96 8.66 -0.55
CA PRO A 129 26.00 8.89 -1.63
C PRO A 129 24.68 9.41 -1.06
N GLU A 130 24.14 10.43 -1.71
CA GLU A 130 22.79 10.92 -1.44
C GLU A 130 21.75 9.91 -1.96
N VAL A 131 20.55 9.92 -1.41
CA VAL A 131 19.45 9.11 -1.95
C VAL A 131 19.04 9.54 -3.36
N LEU A 132 18.53 8.59 -4.15
CA LEU A 132 18.12 8.88 -5.52
C LEU A 132 16.77 9.60 -5.61
N ALA A 133 15.84 9.31 -4.69
CA ALA A 133 14.50 9.88 -4.71
C ALA A 133 14.05 10.32 -3.31
N TYR A 134 13.52 11.54 -3.26
CA TYR A 134 12.76 12.05 -2.12
C TYR A 134 11.29 11.74 -2.35
N LEU A 135 10.83 10.68 -1.69
CA LEU A 135 9.45 10.21 -1.79
C LEU A 135 8.67 10.67 -0.56
N PRO A 136 7.35 10.93 -0.70
CA PRO A 136 6.48 11.14 0.45
C PRO A 136 6.55 9.96 1.43
N GLU A 137 6.38 10.27 2.72
CA GLU A 137 6.24 9.24 3.74
C GLU A 137 4.85 8.61 3.66
N ASP A 138 4.72 7.35 4.11
CA ASP A 138 3.45 6.60 4.22
C ASP A 138 2.67 6.33 2.91
N THR A 139 3.29 6.42 1.73
CA THR A 139 2.66 6.08 0.43
C THR A 139 3.14 4.79 -0.22
N HIS A 140 3.82 3.89 0.51
CA HIS A 140 4.29 2.59 -0.01
C HIS A 140 5.08 2.70 -1.34
N ASP A 141 6.01 3.66 -1.40
CA ASP A 141 6.86 3.97 -2.57
C ASP A 141 6.10 4.40 -3.84
N LEU A 142 4.83 4.78 -3.68
CA LEU A 142 4.05 5.39 -4.75
C LEU A 142 4.06 6.92 -4.63
N PRO A 143 3.98 7.64 -5.78
CA PRO A 143 3.69 9.06 -5.77
C PRO A 143 2.38 9.35 -5.03
N GLU A 144 2.29 10.50 -4.36
CA GLU A 144 1.15 10.87 -3.53
C GLU A 144 -0.16 10.86 -4.35
N GLU A 145 -0.12 11.36 -5.58
CA GLU A 145 -1.24 11.38 -6.49
C GLU A 145 -1.73 9.97 -6.88
N VAL A 146 -0.84 8.99 -6.93
CA VAL A 146 -1.22 7.61 -7.25
C VAL A 146 -1.83 6.97 -6.01
N TYR A 147 -1.14 7.07 -4.87
CA TYR A 147 -1.58 6.45 -3.61
C TYR A 147 -2.95 6.95 -3.13
N LEU A 148 -3.21 8.25 -3.26
CA LEU A 148 -4.50 8.84 -2.88
C LEU A 148 -5.65 8.43 -3.80
N ASN A 149 -5.35 8.06 -5.05
CA ASN A 149 -6.34 7.59 -6.02
C ASN A 149 -6.61 6.09 -5.94
N LEU A 150 -5.79 5.33 -5.20
CA LEU A 150 -6.06 3.92 -4.96
C LEU A 150 -7.39 3.73 -4.21
N SER A 151 -8.01 2.60 -4.44
CA SER A 151 -9.12 2.11 -3.62
C SER A 151 -8.63 1.71 -2.23
N GLY A 152 -9.53 1.67 -1.26
CA GLY A 152 -9.20 1.19 0.10
C GLY A 152 -8.70 -0.25 0.13
N HIS A 153 -9.17 -1.09 -0.81
CA HIS A 153 -8.71 -2.48 -0.95
C HIS A 153 -7.25 -2.54 -1.38
N GLU A 154 -6.86 -1.73 -2.38
CA GLU A 154 -5.48 -1.66 -2.86
C GLU A 154 -4.53 -1.09 -1.80
N ARG A 155 -4.93 -0.02 -1.09
CA ARG A 155 -4.15 0.52 0.03
C ARG A 155 -3.93 -0.51 1.14
N ARG A 156 -4.94 -1.33 1.44
CA ARG A 156 -4.83 -2.43 2.40
C ARG A 156 -3.88 -3.51 1.90
N HIS A 157 -4.00 -3.92 0.64
CA HIS A 157 -3.12 -4.91 0.04
C HIS A 157 -1.64 -4.47 0.11
N LEU A 158 -1.37 -3.17 -0.07
CA LEU A 158 -0.04 -2.59 0.11
C LEU A 158 0.44 -2.60 1.57
N ALA A 159 -0.48 -2.42 2.54
CA ALA A 159 -0.16 -2.40 3.97
C ALA A 159 -0.01 -3.79 4.59
N SER A 160 -0.70 -4.80 4.06
CA SER A 160 -0.57 -6.19 4.51
C SER A 160 0.62 -6.86 3.81
N PRO A 161 1.67 -7.31 4.52
CA PRO A 161 2.70 -8.14 3.90
C PRO A 161 2.02 -9.41 3.39
N SER A 162 2.12 -9.65 2.09
CA SER A 162 1.53 -10.78 1.38
C SER A 162 2.17 -12.10 1.80
N ASN A 163 1.88 -12.56 3.01
CA ASN A 163 2.04 -13.95 3.39
C ASN A 163 0.72 -14.68 3.08
N VAL A 164 0.34 -14.69 1.80
CA VAL A 164 -0.68 -15.63 1.33
C VAL A 164 0.04 -16.96 1.19
N GLU A 165 0.23 -17.62 2.33
CA GLU A 165 0.61 -19.02 2.36
C GLU A 165 -0.41 -19.77 1.50
N LEU A 166 0.09 -20.51 0.52
CA LEU A 166 -0.62 -21.08 -0.63
C LEU A 166 -1.93 -21.78 -0.23
N LEU A 167 -3.01 -21.01 -0.12
CA LEU A 167 -4.31 -21.46 0.35
C LEU A 167 -4.93 -22.51 -0.56
N VAL A 168 -4.52 -22.64 -1.83
CA VAL A 168 -5.25 -23.45 -2.80
C VAL A 168 -5.21 -24.96 -2.54
N ALA A 169 -4.14 -25.47 -1.93
CA ALA A 169 -4.09 -26.87 -1.51
C ALA A 169 -5.09 -27.15 -0.38
N ASP A 170 -5.16 -26.28 0.63
CA ASP A 170 -6.07 -26.48 1.76
C ASP A 170 -7.51 -26.07 1.46
N LEU A 171 -7.73 -25.06 0.62
CA LEU A 171 -9.03 -24.48 0.31
C LEU A 171 -9.86 -25.40 -0.60
N SER A 172 -9.22 -26.08 -1.56
CA SER A 172 -9.87 -27.12 -2.36
C SER A 172 -10.31 -28.32 -1.50
N VAL A 173 -9.49 -28.71 -0.52
CA VAL A 173 -9.84 -29.75 0.46
C VAL A 173 -10.99 -29.30 1.37
N GLN A 174 -10.94 -28.08 1.89
CA GLN A 174 -11.99 -27.52 2.76
C GLN A 174 -13.35 -27.40 2.05
N LEU A 175 -13.38 -26.93 0.81
CA LEU A 175 -14.61 -26.85 0.01
C LEU A 175 -15.21 -28.25 -0.23
N THR A 176 -14.37 -29.24 -0.54
CA THR A 176 -14.83 -30.61 -0.75
C THR A 176 -15.43 -31.21 0.53
N VAL A 177 -14.82 -30.92 1.69
CA VAL A 177 -15.31 -31.37 3.00
C VAL A 177 -16.63 -30.67 3.38
N ALA A 178 -16.73 -29.36 3.16
CA ALA A 178 -17.94 -28.59 3.43
C ALA A 178 -19.10 -29.07 2.56
N HIS A 179 -18.85 -29.30 1.27
CA HIS A 179 -19.86 -29.80 0.33
C HIS A 179 -20.38 -31.18 0.74
N ARG A 180 -19.50 -32.12 1.13
CA ARG A 180 -19.94 -33.42 1.65
C ARG A 180 -20.78 -33.29 2.91
N ARG A 181 -20.41 -32.41 3.85
CA ARG A 181 -21.14 -32.20 5.10
C ARG A 181 -22.56 -31.69 4.85
N ASP A 182 -22.73 -30.81 3.88
CA ASP A 182 -24.03 -30.26 3.52
C ASP A 182 -24.95 -31.30 2.85
N GLN A 183 -24.39 -32.14 1.97
CA GLN A 183 -25.12 -33.28 1.39
C GLN A 183 -25.62 -34.27 2.45
N ILE A 184 -24.79 -34.57 3.45
CA ILE A 184 -25.19 -35.45 4.56
C ILE A 184 -26.32 -34.81 5.39
N ARG A 185 -26.26 -33.50 5.62
CA ARG A 185 -27.29 -32.77 6.39
C ARG A 185 -28.64 -32.70 5.70
N THR A 186 -28.67 -32.68 4.37
CA THR A 186 -29.90 -32.57 3.57
C THR A 186 -30.57 -33.93 3.31
N GLN A 187 -29.86 -35.04 3.54
CA GLN A 187 -30.39 -36.41 3.43
C GLN A 187 -31.00 -36.95 4.74
N VAL A 188 -30.93 -36.20 5.84
CA VAL A 188 -31.55 -36.51 7.14
C VAL A 188 -32.75 -35.61 7.35
#